data_AF-A0A3B0P9N6-F1
#
_entry.id   AF-A0A3B0P9N6-F1
#
_cell.length_a   1.000
_cell.length_b   1.000
_cell.length_c   1.000
_cell.angle_alpha   90.00
_cell.angle_beta   90.00
_cell.angle_gamma   90.00
#
_symmetry.space_group_name_H-M   'P 1'
#
loop_
_entity.id
_entity.type
_entity.pdbx_description
1 polymer ?
#
loop_
_entity_poly.entity_id
_entity_poly.type
_entity_poly.pdbx_seq_one_letter_code
_entity_poly.pdbx_strand_id
1 'polypeptide(L)' 'MKNILVNVEIPKDSNIKYEYDRKTGKIKIDRILREGFKYPANYGYISEALDW' A
#
# COMPACT_ATOMS: atom_id res chain seq x y z
N MET A 1 -6.60 6.95 23.60
CA MET A 1 -6.61 6.91 22.11
C MET A 1 -6.33 5.48 21.68
N LYS A 2 -6.97 4.98 20.61
CA LYS A 2 -6.76 3.62 20.11
C LYS A 2 -5.62 3.65 19.09
N ASN A 3 -4.62 2.78 19.28
CA ASN A 3 -3.56 2.59 18.30
C ASN A 3 -4.03 1.59 17.24
N ILE A 4 -3.72 1.86 15.98
CA ILE A 4 -4.06 1.02 14.84
C ILE A 4 -2.76 0.64 14.15
N LEU A 5 -2.58 -0.66 13.90
CA LEU A 5 -1.45 -1.17 13.14
C LEU A 5 -1.81 -1.14 11.65
N VAL A 6 -0.90 -0.64 10.83
CA VAL A 6 -1.06 -0.53 9.38
C VAL A 6 0.16 -1.16 8.71
N ASN A 7 -0.06 -2.08 7.79
CA ASN A 7 1.00 -2.63 6.94
C ASN A 7 1.21 -1.69 5.77
N VAL A 8 2.40 -1.09 5.66
CA VAL A 8 2.72 -0.15 4.58
C VAL A 8 3.04 -0.93 3.30
N GLU A 9 2.30 -0.65 2.24
CA GLU A 9 2.55 -1.18 0.90
C GLU A 9 3.36 -0.18 0.08
N ILE A 10 3.03 1.10 0.19
CA ILE A 10 3.58 2.16 -0.65
C ILE A 10 4.18 3.23 0.24
N PRO A 11 5.52 3.40 0.22
CA PRO A 11 6.17 4.49 0.92
C PRO A 11 5.74 5.84 0.36
N LYS A 12 5.71 6.85 1.24
CA LYS A 12 5.58 8.25 0.84
C LYS A 12 6.61 8.59 -0.26
N ASP A 13 6.18 9.40 -1.21
CA ASP A 13 6.91 9.88 -2.39
C ASP A 13 7.27 8.80 -3.43
N SER A 14 6.81 7.55 -3.25
CA SER A 14 6.88 6.51 -4.27
C SER A 14 5.93 6.81 -5.44
N ASN A 15 6.38 6.54 -6.66
CA ASN A 15 5.55 6.50 -7.86
C ASN A 15 5.19 5.06 -8.27
N ILE A 16 5.52 4.06 -7.46
CA ILE A 16 5.18 2.66 -7.71
C ILE A 16 4.03 2.28 -6.79
N LYS A 17 2.92 1.84 -7.37
CA LYS A 17 1.82 1.23 -6.62
C LYS A 17 2.13 -0.24 -6.41
N TYR A 18 2.59 -0.54 -5.20
CA TYR A 18 2.67 -1.90 -4.68
C TYR A 18 1.32 -2.34 -4.13
N GLU A 19 1.11 -3.65 -4.12
CA GLU A 19 -0.07 -4.26 -3.51
C GLU A 19 0.31 -5.62 -2.91
N TYR A 20 -0.16 -5.88 -1.71
CA TYR A 20 0.01 -7.15 -1.02
C TYR A 20 -1.02 -8.16 -1.52
N ASP A 21 -0.54 -9.19 -2.22
CA ASP A 21 -1.39 -10.28 -2.61
C ASP A 21 -1.63 -11.22 -1.42
N ARG A 22 -2.82 -11.09 -0.82
CA ARG A 22 -3.28 -11.92 0.32
C ARG A 22 -3.27 -13.42 0.02
N LYS A 23 -3.38 -13.84 -1.24
CA LYS A 23 -3.37 -15.28 -1.61
C LYS A 23 -1.96 -15.85 -1.58
N THR A 24 -0.97 -15.08 -2.01
CA THR A 24 0.42 -15.57 -2.14
C THR A 24 1.34 -15.09 -1.02
N GLY A 25 0.91 -14.12 -0.23
CA GLY A 25 1.72 -13.51 0.82
C GLY A 25 2.88 -12.67 0.30
N LYS A 26 2.79 -12.18 -0.95
CA LYS A 26 3.86 -11.43 -1.62
C LYS A 26 3.41 -10.03 -1.99
N ILE A 27 4.36 -9.09 -1.94
CA ILE A 27 4.18 -7.76 -2.54
C ILE A 27 4.36 -7.88 -4.05
N LYS A 28 3.41 -7.32 -4.79
CA LYS A 28 3.43 -7.21 -6.25
C LYS A 28 3.46 -5.76 -6.67
N ILE A 29 4.05 -5.51 -7.82
CA ILE A 29 3.88 -4.23 -8.51
C ILE A 29 2.55 -4.33 -9.26
N ASP A 30 1.57 -3.52 -8.86
CA ASP A 30 0.34 -3.36 -9.63
C ASP A 30 0.61 -2.48 -10.85
N ARG A 31 1.21 -1.30 -10.62
CA ARG A 31 1.60 -0.38 -11.70
C ARG A 31 2.62 0.67 -11.26
N ILE A 32 3.27 1.27 -12.25
CA ILE A 32 4.06 2.50 -12.10
C ILE A 32 3.17 3.69 -12.49
N LEU A 33 3.07 4.70 -11.64
CA LEU A 33 2.32 5.91 -11.91
C LEU A 33 2.99 6.74 -13.02
N ARG A 34 2.18 7.51 -13.75
CA ARG A 34 2.69 8.45 -14.77
C ARG A 34 3.55 9.53 -14.11
N GLU A 35 4.42 10.15 -14.92
CA GLU A 35 5.32 11.21 -14.44
C GLU A 35 4.57 12.30 -13.66
N GLY A 36 5.22 12.78 -12.59
CA GLY A 36 4.68 13.81 -11.70
C GLY A 36 3.75 13.30 -10.60
N PHE A 37 3.23 12.06 -10.68
CA PHE A 37 2.38 11.48 -9.64
C PHE A 37 3.18 10.67 -8.63
N LYS A 38 2.95 10.95 -7.34
CA LYS A 38 3.54 10.26 -6.19
C LYS A 38 2.52 10.12 -5.08
N TYR A 39 2.66 9.09 -4.25
CA TYR A 39 1.87 8.96 -3.03
C TYR A 39 2.33 9.99 -1.99
N PRO A 40 1.46 10.92 -1.53
CA PRO A 40 1.88 12.01 -0.63
C PRO A 40 2.10 11.55 0.83
N ALA A 41 1.75 10.31 1.15
CA ALA A 41 1.88 9.68 2.46
C ALA A 41 2.16 8.18 2.30
N ASN A 42 2.55 7.54 3.39
CA ASN A 42 2.60 6.08 3.42
C ASN A 42 1.18 5.53 3.24
N TYR A 43 1.00 4.60 2.32
CA TYR A 43 -0.26 3.96 2.01
C TYR A 43 -0.15 2.46 2.29
N GLY A 44 -1.25 1.85 2.75
CA GLY A 44 -1.28 0.45 3.12
C GLY A 44 -2.64 0.02 3.64
N TYR A 45 -2.68 -1.13 4.31
CA TYR A 45 -3.91 -1.75 4.77
C TYR A 45 -3.86 -2.14 6.25
N ILE A 46 -5.04 -2.31 6.84
CA ILE A 46 -5.23 -2.88 8.17
C ILE A 46 -5.59 -4.36 7.99
N SER A 47 -4.84 -5.27 8.61
CA SER A 47 -5.02 -6.73 8.40
C SER A 47 -6.43 -7.22 8.73
N GLU A 48 -7.06 -6.62 9.75
CA GLU A 48 -8.36 -7.02 10.28
C GLU A 48 -9.55 -6.33 9.59
N ALA A 49 -9.30 -5.39 8.67
CA ALA A 49 -10.36 -4.71 7.93
C ALA A 49 -10.86 -5.57 6.76
N LEU A 50 -12.15 -5.43 6.43
CA LEU A 50 -12.72 -6.03 5.23
C LEU A 50 -12.16 -5.32 3.99
N ASP A 51 -11.52 -6.09 3.14
CA ASP A 51 -11.00 -5.69 1.83
C ASP A 51 -11.96 -6.27 0.79
N TRP A 52 -12.50 -5.44 -0.11
CA TRP A 52 -13.52 -5.84 -1.09
C TRP A 52 -12.94 -5.97 -2.49
#